data_AF-A0A8C0UGF1-F1
#
_entry.id   AF-A0A8C0UGF1-F1
#
_cell.length_a   1.000
_cell.length_b   1.000
_cell.length_c   1.000
_cell.angle_alpha   90.00
_cell.angle_beta   90.00
_cell.angle_gamma   90.00
#
_symmetry.space_group_name_H-M   'P 1'
#
loop_
_entity.id
_entity.type
_entity.pdbx_description
1 polymer ?
#
loop_
_entity_poly.entity_id
_entity_poly.type
_entity_poly.pdbx_seq_one_letter_code
_entity_poly.pdbx_strand_id
1 'polypeptide(L)'
;IRSHVLLFFSLERMTFLSLLLTENSPGEAGEKGEKGAPGRPGRVGPPGEKGEMGDKGQKGSIGRHGKIGPIGSKGEKGDNGDIGPPGPNGDPGIPCECSQLRKAIGEMDIQVAQLMTELKFIKNAVAGVRETDNKIYLLVKEEKRYKEAQLYCHGRGGTLSMPKDETANNLIASYINQAGLTRVFIGINDLEKEGNFVYSDRSPMQTFNKWRSGEPNNAYDEEDCVEMVASGGWNDVACHITMYFVCEFDKENV
;
A
#
# COMPACT_ATOMS: atom_id res chain seq x y z
N ILE A 1 17.55 11.44 37.26
CA ILE A 1 18.88 10.97 36.78
C ILE A 1 18.77 9.74 35.88
N ARG A 2 18.01 8.68 36.23
CA ARG A 2 17.81 7.50 35.36
C ARG A 2 17.10 7.75 34.01
N SER A 3 16.17 8.70 33.91
CA SER A 3 15.49 9.00 32.62
C SER A 3 16.29 9.91 31.68
N HIS A 4 17.21 10.73 32.20
CA HIS A 4 18.06 11.58 31.33
C HIS A 4 19.18 10.79 30.65
N VAL A 5 19.62 9.69 31.25
CA VAL A 5 20.60 8.79 30.63
C VAL A 5 19.99 8.05 29.43
N LEU A 6 18.72 7.67 29.47
CA LEU A 6 18.02 7.03 28.35
C LEU A 6 17.78 7.99 27.16
N LEU A 7 17.57 9.28 27.44
CA LEU A 7 17.44 10.32 26.40
C LEU A 7 18.77 10.57 25.67
N PHE A 8 19.91 10.54 26.39
CA PHE A 8 21.23 10.70 25.78
C PHE A 8 21.60 9.54 24.84
N PHE A 9 21.32 8.29 25.24
CA PHE A 9 21.56 7.12 24.38
C PHE A 9 20.66 7.04 23.14
N SER A 10 19.47 7.68 23.18
CA SER A 10 18.52 7.68 22.05
C SER A 10 18.92 8.69 20.96
N LEU A 11 19.41 9.89 21.35
CA LEU A 11 19.81 10.92 20.39
C LEU A 11 21.14 10.61 19.67
N GLU A 12 22.10 9.94 20.32
CA GLU A 12 23.35 9.51 19.66
C GLU A 12 23.13 8.40 18.62
N ARG A 13 22.09 7.56 18.79
CA ARG A 13 21.69 6.58 17.76
C ARG A 13 21.02 7.23 16.55
N MET A 14 20.25 8.29 16.75
CA MET A 14 19.57 9.02 15.66
C MET A 14 20.54 9.80 14.78
N THR A 15 21.61 10.36 15.35
CA THR A 15 22.67 11.06 14.59
C THR A 15 23.55 10.08 13.81
N PHE A 16 23.80 8.87 14.34
CA PHE A 16 24.48 7.80 13.58
C PHE A 16 23.65 7.25 12.42
N LEU A 17 22.32 7.18 12.54
CA LEU A 17 21.44 6.79 11.43
C LEU A 17 21.41 7.83 10.31
N SER A 18 21.51 9.13 10.64
CA SER A 18 21.53 10.20 9.63
C SER A 18 22.82 10.24 8.81
N LEU A 19 23.94 9.71 9.34
CA LEU A 19 25.24 9.70 8.65
C LEU A 19 25.44 8.46 7.76
N LEU A 20 24.65 7.40 7.94
CA LEU A 20 24.72 6.16 7.16
C LEU A 20 23.87 6.17 5.88
N LEU A 21 23.04 7.19 5.67
CA LEU A 21 22.12 7.28 4.52
C LEU A 21 22.68 8.05 3.31
N THR A 22 23.94 8.50 3.37
CA THR A 22 24.63 9.15 2.24
C THR A 22 25.87 8.37 1.83
N GLU A 23 25.72 7.10 1.49
CA GLU A 23 26.64 6.45 0.55
C GLU A 23 25.87 5.74 -0.56
N ASN A 24 26.33 6.05 -1.77
CA ASN A 24 25.86 5.62 -3.07
C ASN A 24 26.17 4.13 -3.28
N SER A 25 25.19 3.25 -3.09
CA SER A 25 25.29 1.84 -3.49
C SER A 25 24.97 1.68 -4.98
N PRO A 26 25.81 0.97 -5.77
CA PRO A 26 25.45 0.62 -7.15
C PRO A 26 24.20 -0.26 -7.16
N GLY A 27 23.22 0.08 -8.01
CA GLY A 27 21.98 -0.68 -8.15
C GLY A 27 22.24 -2.16 -8.46
N GLU A 28 21.45 -3.05 -7.85
CA GLU A 28 21.53 -4.49 -8.08
C GLU A 28 21.41 -4.83 -9.58
N ALA A 29 22.22 -5.79 -10.03
CA ALA A 29 22.15 -6.28 -11.39
C ALA A 29 20.79 -6.95 -11.63
N GLY A 30 20.08 -6.51 -12.67
CA GLY A 30 18.76 -7.05 -13.01
C GLY A 30 18.76 -8.56 -13.19
N GLU A 31 17.69 -9.22 -12.76
CA GLU A 31 17.54 -10.67 -12.84
C GLU A 31 17.74 -11.18 -14.27
N LYS A 32 18.48 -12.28 -14.40
CA LYS A 32 18.74 -12.94 -15.69
C LYS A 32 17.43 -13.52 -16.21
N GLY A 33 17.01 -13.07 -17.40
CA GLY A 33 15.76 -13.51 -18.03
C GLY A 33 15.62 -15.03 -18.11
N GLU A 34 14.39 -15.52 -17.89
CA GLU A 34 14.06 -16.94 -17.86
C GLU A 34 14.43 -17.66 -19.17
N LYS A 35 14.90 -18.90 -19.04
CA LYS A 35 15.28 -19.74 -20.19
C LYS A 35 14.02 -20.16 -20.95
N GLY A 36 13.98 -19.92 -22.26
CA GLY A 36 12.84 -20.25 -23.11
C GLY A 36 12.41 -21.73 -23.01
N ALA A 37 11.11 -21.97 -23.06
CA ALA A 37 10.53 -23.31 -22.91
C ALA A 37 11.06 -24.30 -23.99
N PRO A 38 11.23 -25.60 -23.66
CA PRO A 38 11.66 -26.61 -24.61
C PRO A 38 10.74 -26.71 -25.85
N GLY A 39 11.33 -26.97 -27.01
CA GLY A 39 10.58 -27.17 -28.25
C GLY A 39 9.61 -28.36 -28.16
N ARG A 40 8.43 -28.23 -28.79
CA ARG A 40 7.42 -29.30 -28.77
C ARG A 40 7.95 -30.57 -29.45
N PRO A 41 7.61 -31.78 -28.94
CA PRO A 41 7.99 -33.04 -29.57
C PRO A 41 7.52 -33.13 -31.04
N GLY A 42 8.31 -33.79 -31.88
CA GLY A 42 7.96 -34.05 -33.28
C GLY A 42 6.69 -34.89 -33.41
N ARG A 43 5.92 -34.68 -34.48
CA ARG A 43 4.70 -35.46 -34.74
C ARG A 43 5.05 -36.92 -35.01
N VAL A 44 4.27 -37.84 -34.43
CA VAL A 44 4.37 -39.29 -34.66
C VAL A 44 4.10 -39.58 -36.15
N GLY A 45 4.91 -40.45 -36.76
CA GLY A 45 4.75 -40.86 -38.16
C GLY A 45 3.45 -41.63 -38.40
N PRO A 46 2.90 -41.61 -39.64
CA PRO A 46 1.66 -42.31 -39.95
C PRO A 46 1.81 -43.84 -39.78
N PRO A 47 0.77 -44.55 -39.32
CA PRO A 47 0.76 -46.02 -39.24
C PRO A 47 0.98 -46.68 -40.62
N GLY A 48 1.71 -47.80 -40.65
CA GLY A 48 1.95 -48.56 -41.89
C GLY A 48 0.66 -49.16 -42.47
N GLU A 49 0.61 -49.29 -43.81
CA GLU A 49 -0.54 -49.83 -44.52
C GLU A 49 -0.87 -51.27 -44.10
N LYS A 50 -2.16 -51.54 -43.89
CA LYS A 50 -2.68 -52.85 -43.48
C LYS A 50 -2.65 -53.79 -44.69
N GLY A 51 -2.01 -54.95 -44.54
CA GLY A 51 -1.91 -55.95 -45.61
C GLY A 51 -3.28 -56.44 -46.12
N GLU A 52 -3.35 -56.75 -47.41
CA GLU A 52 -4.56 -57.19 -48.11
C GLU A 52 -5.14 -58.48 -47.50
N MET A 53 -6.46 -58.54 -47.41
CA MET A 53 -7.19 -59.67 -46.83
C MET A 53 -7.24 -60.84 -47.82
N GLY A 54 -6.76 -62.00 -47.41
CA GLY A 54 -6.74 -63.20 -48.25
C GLY A 54 -8.14 -63.73 -48.59
N ASP A 55 -8.29 -64.28 -49.80
CA ASP A 55 -9.54 -64.78 -50.35
C ASP A 55 -10.13 -65.98 -49.59
N LYS A 56 -11.47 -66.06 -49.63
CA LYS A 56 -12.31 -66.96 -48.83
C LYS A 56 -12.34 -68.38 -49.41
N GLY A 57 -11.89 -69.38 -48.64
CA GLY A 57 -11.96 -70.80 -49.03
C GLY A 57 -13.35 -71.43 -48.89
N GLN A 58 -13.74 -72.24 -49.88
CA GLN A 58 -15.05 -72.92 -50.01
C GLN A 58 -15.18 -74.20 -49.16
N LYS A 59 -16.44 -74.62 -48.97
CA LYS A 59 -16.92 -75.75 -48.14
C LYS A 59 -16.47 -77.13 -48.70
N GLY A 60 -16.01 -78.01 -47.82
CA GLY A 60 -15.26 -79.23 -48.18
C GLY A 60 -16.07 -80.46 -48.62
N SER A 61 -15.34 -81.48 -49.06
CA SER A 61 -15.79 -82.87 -49.27
C SER A 61 -14.71 -83.87 -48.81
N ILE A 62 -15.16 -85.08 -48.43
CA ILE A 62 -14.46 -86.13 -47.67
C ILE A 62 -13.49 -86.97 -48.53
N GLY A 63 -12.30 -87.33 -47.99
CA GLY A 63 -11.67 -88.66 -48.18
C GLY A 63 -10.25 -88.79 -48.80
N ARG A 64 -9.37 -89.46 -48.03
CA ARG A 64 -8.15 -90.30 -48.30
C ARG A 64 -7.07 -89.95 -49.38
N HIS A 65 -5.84 -89.73 -48.88
CA HIS A 65 -4.45 -90.10 -49.34
C HIS A 65 -4.12 -90.13 -50.86
N GLY A 66 -3.01 -89.60 -51.40
CA GLY A 66 -1.81 -88.93 -50.86
C GLY A 66 -0.83 -88.45 -51.97
N LYS A 67 0.16 -87.65 -51.54
CA LYS A 67 1.46 -87.16 -52.09
C LYS A 67 1.64 -86.76 -53.58
N ILE A 68 1.94 -85.46 -53.79
CA ILE A 68 2.97 -84.96 -54.74
C ILE A 68 3.90 -83.98 -53.98
N GLY A 69 5.19 -84.00 -54.35
CA GLY A 69 6.34 -83.40 -53.65
C GLY A 69 6.50 -81.87 -53.75
N PRO A 70 7.61 -81.34 -53.19
CA PRO A 70 7.63 -80.06 -52.51
C PRO A 70 7.84 -78.86 -53.45
N ILE A 71 7.05 -77.80 -53.25
CA ILE A 71 7.41 -76.45 -53.70
C ILE A 71 8.46 -75.91 -52.72
N GLY A 72 9.59 -75.45 -53.24
CA GLY A 72 10.68 -74.88 -52.44
C GLY A 72 10.19 -73.72 -51.56
N SER A 73 10.65 -73.70 -50.31
CA SER A 73 10.27 -72.69 -49.34
C SER A 73 10.70 -71.29 -49.81
N LYS A 74 9.73 -70.37 -49.86
CA LYS A 74 9.99 -68.94 -49.94
C LYS A 74 10.89 -68.56 -48.75
N GLY A 75 12.03 -67.91 -49.03
CA GLY A 75 13.02 -67.55 -48.00
C GLY A 75 12.38 -66.79 -46.83
N GLU A 76 12.85 -67.08 -45.62
CA GLU A 76 12.34 -66.46 -44.39
C GLU A 76 12.50 -64.94 -44.45
N LYS A 77 11.42 -64.23 -44.12
CA LYS A 77 11.47 -62.77 -43.93
C LYS A 77 12.39 -62.52 -42.74
N GLY A 78 13.49 -61.80 -42.95
CA GLY A 78 14.47 -61.50 -41.90
C GLY A 78 13.81 -60.93 -40.65
N ASP A 79 14.31 -61.35 -39.49
CA ASP A 79 13.76 -60.99 -38.18
C ASP A 79 13.68 -59.47 -38.00
N ASN A 80 12.58 -59.02 -37.40
CA ASN A 80 12.40 -57.62 -37.06
C ASN A 80 13.43 -57.26 -35.98
N GLY A 81 14.23 -56.20 -36.19
CA GLY A 81 15.27 -55.81 -35.22
C GLY A 81 14.71 -55.56 -33.82
N ASP A 82 15.51 -55.87 -32.80
CA ASP A 82 15.10 -55.76 -31.40
C ASP A 82 14.61 -54.34 -31.04
N ILE A 83 13.59 -54.26 -30.20
CA ILE A 83 13.07 -52.99 -29.67
C ILE A 83 14.21 -52.32 -28.88
N GLY A 84 14.51 -51.06 -29.21
CA GLY A 84 15.53 -50.29 -28.50
C GLY A 84 15.23 -50.17 -27.00
N PRO A 85 16.26 -50.05 -26.14
CA PRO A 85 16.07 -49.97 -24.70
C PRO A 85 15.19 -48.77 -24.32
N PRO A 86 14.39 -48.87 -23.24
CA PRO A 86 13.67 -47.74 -22.69
C PRO A 86 14.62 -46.55 -22.44
N GLY A 87 14.14 -45.33 -22.73
CA GLY A 87 14.90 -44.12 -22.41
C GLY A 87 15.16 -43.99 -20.90
N PRO A 88 16.21 -43.26 -20.50
CA PRO A 88 16.47 -43.02 -19.08
C PRO A 88 15.28 -42.30 -18.43
N ASN A 89 15.02 -42.61 -17.16
CA ASN A 89 14.04 -41.86 -16.37
C ASN A 89 14.45 -40.38 -16.33
N GLY A 90 13.47 -39.47 -16.47
CA GLY A 90 13.71 -38.04 -16.34
C GLY A 90 14.18 -37.68 -14.93
N ASP A 91 14.94 -36.58 -14.83
CA ASP A 91 15.42 -36.08 -13.55
C ASP A 91 14.26 -35.74 -12.59
N PRO A 92 14.42 -35.92 -11.27
CA PRO A 92 13.45 -35.49 -10.28
C PRO A 92 13.10 -34.00 -10.44
N GLY A 93 11.82 -33.65 -10.28
CA GLY A 93 11.38 -32.25 -10.27
C GLY A 93 11.97 -31.46 -9.09
N ILE A 94 12.22 -30.17 -9.29
CA ILE A 94 12.75 -29.28 -8.24
C ILE A 94 11.72 -29.17 -7.10
N PRO A 95 12.10 -29.39 -5.82
CA PRO A 95 11.19 -29.24 -4.69
C PRO A 95 10.63 -27.81 -4.61
N CYS A 96 9.31 -27.65 -4.45
CA CYS A 96 8.74 -26.32 -4.18
C CYS A 96 8.97 -25.94 -2.70
N GLU A 97 9.88 -25.00 -2.45
CA GLU A 97 10.22 -24.49 -1.11
C GLU A 97 9.17 -23.45 -0.62
N CYS A 98 7.89 -23.83 -0.60
CA CYS A 98 6.82 -22.99 -0.03
C CYS A 98 7.04 -22.68 1.46
N SER A 99 7.80 -23.51 2.17
CA SER A 99 8.20 -23.33 3.58
C SER A 99 9.08 -22.12 3.81
N GLN A 100 10.08 -21.91 2.95
CA GLN A 100 10.99 -20.76 3.05
C GLN A 100 10.25 -19.45 2.77
N LEU A 101 9.42 -19.44 1.72
CA LEU A 101 8.61 -18.27 1.38
C LEU A 101 7.60 -17.92 2.48
N ARG A 102 6.91 -18.91 3.05
CA ARG A 102 5.97 -18.70 4.16
C ARG A 102 6.65 -18.15 5.41
N LYS A 103 7.88 -18.60 5.69
CA LYS A 103 8.69 -18.09 6.79
C LYS A 103 9.09 -16.63 6.55
N ALA A 104 9.54 -16.30 5.35
CA ALA A 104 9.89 -14.92 4.98
C ALA A 104 8.70 -13.96 5.05
N ILE A 105 7.52 -14.38 4.57
CA ILE A 105 6.27 -13.58 4.70
C ILE A 105 5.92 -13.36 6.17
N GLY A 106 5.99 -14.41 7.00
CA GLY A 106 5.73 -14.28 8.43
C GLY A 106 6.71 -13.35 9.16
N GLU A 107 8.00 -13.40 8.80
CA GLU A 107 9.01 -12.49 9.33
C GLU A 107 8.75 -11.04 8.89
N MET A 108 8.32 -10.82 7.65
CA MET A 108 7.94 -9.50 7.14
C MET A 108 6.69 -8.96 7.85
N ASP A 109 5.66 -9.78 8.05
CA ASP A 109 4.44 -9.40 8.77
C ASP A 109 4.74 -8.96 10.22
N ILE A 110 5.67 -9.65 10.89
CA ILE A 110 6.13 -9.28 12.25
C ILE A 110 6.83 -7.92 12.21
N GLN A 111 7.70 -7.67 11.22
CA GLN A 111 8.37 -6.38 11.06
C GLN A 111 7.38 -5.25 10.80
N VAL A 112 6.39 -5.46 9.93
CA VAL A 112 5.33 -4.48 9.66
C VAL A 112 4.53 -4.19 10.93
N ALA A 113 4.15 -5.21 11.70
CA ALA A 113 3.42 -5.03 12.94
C ALA A 113 4.22 -4.22 13.99
N GLN A 114 5.54 -4.44 14.05
CA GLN A 114 6.42 -3.71 14.94
C GLN A 114 6.54 -2.24 14.53
N LEU A 115 6.80 -1.97 13.24
CA LEU A 115 6.87 -0.61 12.70
C LEU A 115 5.56 0.17 12.92
N MET A 116 4.41 -0.49 12.73
CA MET A 116 3.10 0.14 12.97
C MET A 116 2.88 0.50 14.44
N THR A 117 3.36 -0.34 15.36
CA THR A 117 3.28 -0.08 16.81
C THR A 117 4.16 1.10 17.21
N GLU A 118 5.38 1.18 16.66
CA GLU A 118 6.29 2.29 16.88
C GLU A 118 5.73 3.60 16.32
N LEU A 119 5.17 3.57 15.11
CA LEU A 119 4.51 4.73 14.50
C LEU A 119 3.32 5.21 15.34
N LYS A 120 2.50 4.28 15.85
CA LYS A 120 1.39 4.60 16.76
C LYS A 120 1.87 5.27 18.05
N PHE A 121 3.01 4.82 18.59
CA PHE A 121 3.63 5.47 19.75
C PHE A 121 4.07 6.90 19.41
N ILE A 122 4.79 7.10 18.30
CA ILE A 122 5.29 8.42 17.89
C ILE A 122 4.13 9.41 17.66
N LYS A 123 3.07 8.99 16.96
CA LYS A 123 1.88 9.82 16.70
C LYS A 123 1.20 10.29 17.98
N ASN A 124 1.01 9.37 18.94
CA ASN A 124 0.23 9.64 20.14
C ASN A 124 1.04 10.27 21.28
N ALA A 125 2.25 9.77 21.54
CA ALA A 125 3.05 10.16 22.70
C ALA A 125 3.97 11.35 22.45
N VAL A 126 4.44 11.53 21.20
CA VAL A 126 5.40 12.58 20.86
C VAL A 126 4.72 13.74 20.14
N ALA A 127 4.02 13.47 19.04
CA ALA A 127 3.39 14.51 18.24
C ALA A 127 2.02 14.95 18.80
N GLY A 128 1.38 14.10 19.61
CA GLY A 128 0.08 14.38 20.23
C GLY A 128 -1.06 14.54 19.23
N VAL A 129 -0.89 14.07 17.99
CA VAL A 129 -1.81 14.25 16.86
C VAL A 129 -3.19 13.67 17.16
N ARG A 130 -4.24 14.23 16.55
CA ARG A 130 -5.59 13.65 16.56
C ARG A 130 -5.98 13.25 15.14
N GLU A 131 -6.64 12.11 14.99
CA GLU A 131 -7.02 11.60 13.68
C GLU A 131 -8.51 11.24 13.65
N THR A 132 -9.13 11.42 12.49
CA THR A 132 -10.41 10.79 12.11
C THR A 132 -10.15 9.76 11.01
N ASP A 133 -11.19 9.16 10.44
CA ASP A 133 -11.03 8.21 9.34
C ASP A 133 -10.35 8.84 8.12
N ASN A 134 -10.63 10.13 7.84
CA ASN A 134 -10.19 10.80 6.61
C ASN A 134 -9.21 11.96 6.85
N LYS A 135 -9.06 12.45 8.09
CA LYS A 135 -8.27 13.65 8.39
C LYS A 135 -7.32 13.46 9.56
N ILE A 136 -6.25 14.25 9.56
CA ILE A 136 -5.25 14.34 10.62
C ILE A 136 -5.22 15.79 11.09
N TYR A 137 -5.21 16.00 12.41
CA TYR A 137 -5.16 17.30 13.05
C TYR A 137 -3.90 17.43 13.91
N LEU A 138 -3.13 18.50 13.67
CA LEU A 138 -1.90 18.81 14.40
C LEU A 138 -2.05 20.16 15.10
N LEU A 139 -1.96 20.15 16.42
CA LEU A 139 -1.90 21.38 17.21
C LEU A 139 -0.46 21.90 17.21
N VAL A 140 -0.25 23.10 16.68
CA VAL A 140 1.06 23.73 16.58
C VAL A 140 1.20 24.77 17.69
N LYS A 141 2.12 24.50 18.64
CA LYS A 141 2.40 25.37 19.79
C LYS A 141 3.48 26.40 19.46
N GLU A 142 3.32 27.07 18.32
CA GLU A 142 4.14 28.22 17.91
C GLU A 142 3.22 29.42 17.68
N GLU A 143 3.48 30.55 18.35
CA GLU A 143 2.65 31.74 18.14
C GLU A 143 2.96 32.36 16.78
N LYS A 144 1.92 32.53 15.95
CA LYS A 144 2.03 33.12 14.61
C LYS A 144 0.80 33.96 14.31
N ARG A 145 0.95 34.92 13.38
CA ARG A 145 -0.21 35.63 12.80
C ARG A 145 -0.98 34.68 11.88
N TYR A 146 -2.23 34.99 11.59
CA TYR A 146 -3.10 34.11 10.80
C TYR A 146 -2.48 33.69 9.46
N LYS A 147 -1.96 34.67 8.69
CA LYS A 147 -1.31 34.40 7.38
C LYS A 147 -0.09 33.49 7.51
N GLU A 148 0.72 33.66 8.56
CA GLU A 148 1.91 32.85 8.81
C GLU A 148 1.53 31.44 9.26
N ALA A 149 0.48 31.30 10.06
CA ALA A 149 -0.08 30.02 10.49
C ALA A 149 -0.62 29.22 9.29
N GLN A 150 -1.37 29.87 8.40
CA GLN A 150 -1.84 29.26 7.15
C GLN A 150 -0.67 28.78 6.27
N LEU A 151 0.38 29.62 6.08
CA LEU A 151 1.57 29.23 5.33
C LEU A 151 2.33 28.07 5.99
N TYR A 152 2.39 28.03 7.32
CA TYR A 152 3.03 26.93 8.06
C TYR A 152 2.32 25.59 7.81
N CYS A 153 0.99 25.57 7.82
CA CYS A 153 0.23 24.37 7.51
C CYS A 153 0.40 23.98 6.03
N HIS A 154 0.37 24.95 5.12
CA HIS A 154 0.56 24.72 3.69
C HIS A 154 1.94 24.14 3.36
N GLY A 155 3.00 24.62 4.01
CA GLY A 155 4.35 24.09 3.86
C GLY A 155 4.52 22.62 4.31
N ARG A 156 3.50 22.05 4.98
CA ARG A 156 3.43 20.65 5.40
C ARG A 156 2.41 19.83 4.60
N GLY A 157 1.85 20.39 3.53
CA GLY A 157 0.82 19.74 2.73
C GLY A 157 -0.57 19.78 3.35
N GLY A 158 -0.83 20.71 4.28
CA GLY A 158 -2.13 20.88 4.93
C GLY A 158 -2.67 22.31 4.83
N THR A 159 -3.70 22.59 5.62
CA THR A 159 -4.28 23.94 5.79
C THR A 159 -4.59 24.19 7.26
N LEU A 160 -4.98 25.41 7.65
CA LEU A 160 -5.60 25.60 8.97
C LEU A 160 -6.89 24.78 9.05
N SER A 161 -7.20 24.24 10.23
CA SER A 161 -8.31 23.30 10.41
C SER A 161 -9.67 23.91 10.12
N MET A 162 -10.50 23.20 9.35
CA MET A 162 -11.79 23.67 8.86
C MET A 162 -12.91 22.82 9.50
N PRO A 163 -13.44 23.20 10.69
CA PRO A 163 -14.50 22.45 11.35
C PRO A 163 -15.83 22.57 10.60
N LYS A 164 -16.03 21.72 9.57
CA LYS A 164 -17.22 21.72 8.71
C LYS A 164 -18.42 20.98 9.31
N ASP A 165 -18.21 20.24 10.40
CA ASP A 165 -19.25 19.49 11.10
C ASP A 165 -19.00 19.43 12.62
N GLU A 166 -20.02 18.95 13.34
CA GLU A 166 -20.03 18.81 14.81
C GLU A 166 -18.89 17.91 15.32
N THR A 167 -18.58 16.84 14.59
CA THR A 167 -17.58 15.84 15.00
C THR A 167 -16.18 16.44 14.93
N ALA A 168 -15.84 17.09 13.82
CA ALA A 168 -14.57 17.78 13.63
C ALA A 168 -14.42 18.91 14.66
N ASN A 169 -15.46 19.71 14.87
CA ASN A 169 -15.43 20.80 15.85
C ASN A 169 -15.16 20.29 17.27
N ASN A 170 -15.88 19.25 17.71
CA ASN A 170 -15.73 18.70 19.06
C ASN A 170 -14.36 18.02 19.26
N LEU A 171 -13.82 17.39 18.21
CA LEU A 171 -12.47 16.84 18.24
C LEU A 171 -11.44 17.94 18.45
N ILE A 172 -11.48 19.02 17.65
CA ILE A 172 -10.55 20.14 17.77
C ILE A 172 -10.70 20.82 19.15
N ALA A 173 -11.93 21.07 19.60
CA ALA A 173 -12.21 21.64 20.93
C ALA A 173 -11.61 20.79 22.06
N SER A 174 -11.81 19.47 22.02
CA SER A 174 -11.23 18.54 23.00
C SER A 174 -9.70 18.54 22.95
N TYR A 175 -9.11 18.72 21.77
CA TYR A 175 -7.67 18.77 21.58
C TYR A 175 -7.07 20.03 22.21
N ILE A 176 -7.70 21.19 21.99
CA ILE A 176 -7.34 22.48 22.62
C ILE A 176 -7.41 22.34 24.15
N ASN A 177 -8.51 21.79 24.66
CA ASN A 177 -8.76 21.62 26.10
C ASN A 177 -7.73 20.68 26.76
N GLN A 178 -7.50 19.50 26.17
CA GLN A 178 -6.51 18.52 26.68
C GLN A 178 -5.07 19.05 26.61
N ALA A 179 -4.78 19.94 25.66
CA ALA A 179 -3.49 20.61 25.57
C ALA A 179 -3.31 21.75 26.59
N GLY A 180 -4.35 22.08 27.36
CA GLY A 180 -4.35 23.17 28.34
C GLY A 180 -4.36 24.57 27.70
N LEU A 181 -4.85 24.68 26.47
CA LEU A 181 -4.93 25.95 25.75
C LEU A 181 -6.30 26.59 25.91
N THR A 182 -6.35 27.92 25.76
CA THR A 182 -7.60 28.69 25.85
C THR A 182 -8.22 28.96 24.48
N ARG A 183 -7.39 29.20 23.46
CA ARG A 183 -7.79 29.54 22.10
C ARG A 183 -6.70 29.23 21.08
N VAL A 184 -7.10 29.02 19.82
CA VAL A 184 -6.21 28.78 18.68
C VAL A 184 -6.84 29.32 17.40
N PHE A 185 -6.03 29.65 16.39
CA PHE A 185 -6.55 29.95 15.05
C PHE A 185 -7.10 28.69 14.37
N ILE A 186 -8.19 28.89 13.63
CA ILE A 186 -8.80 27.91 12.73
C ILE A 186 -8.96 28.48 11.32
N GLY A 187 -9.17 27.62 10.35
CA GLY A 187 -9.18 27.94 8.92
C GLY A 187 -10.50 28.53 8.44
N ILE A 188 -10.93 29.63 9.07
CA ILE A 188 -12.10 30.42 8.66
C ILE A 188 -11.69 31.92 8.67
N ASN A 189 -12.11 32.68 7.66
CA ASN A 189 -11.87 34.11 7.53
C ASN A 189 -12.86 34.73 6.53
N ASP A 190 -13.03 36.04 6.55
CA ASP A 190 -13.80 36.82 5.57
C ASP A 190 -12.97 37.95 4.92
N LEU A 191 -11.65 37.79 4.93
CA LEU A 191 -10.63 38.69 4.34
C LEU A 191 -10.93 39.20 2.93
N GLU A 192 -11.61 38.40 2.09
CA GLU A 192 -11.94 38.80 0.72
C GLU A 192 -13.19 39.69 0.66
N LYS A 193 -14.15 39.49 1.56
CA LYS A 193 -15.42 40.19 1.56
C LYS A 193 -16.08 40.12 2.94
N GLU A 194 -16.06 41.25 3.64
CA GLU A 194 -16.69 41.49 4.94
C GLU A 194 -18.06 40.78 5.11
N GLY A 195 -18.19 40.03 6.21
CA GLY A 195 -19.37 39.25 6.57
C GLY A 195 -19.60 37.99 5.74
N ASN A 196 -18.75 37.69 4.75
CA ASN A 196 -18.82 36.48 3.92
C ASN A 196 -17.66 35.54 4.25
N PHE A 197 -17.79 34.85 5.38
CA PHE A 197 -16.79 33.88 5.83
C PHE A 197 -16.63 32.70 4.87
N VAL A 198 -15.37 32.33 4.65
CA VAL A 198 -14.93 31.21 3.83
C VAL A 198 -13.93 30.35 4.61
N TYR A 199 -13.84 29.08 4.25
CA TYR A 199 -12.84 28.18 4.81
C TYR A 199 -11.47 28.37 4.14
N SER A 200 -10.40 27.85 4.76
CA SER A 200 -9.02 27.92 4.25
C SER A 200 -8.81 27.28 2.88
N ASP A 201 -9.68 26.35 2.47
CA ASP A 201 -9.69 25.74 1.13
C ASP A 201 -10.52 26.53 0.11
N ARG A 202 -10.99 27.74 0.47
CA ARG A 202 -11.89 28.62 -0.27
C ARG A 202 -13.30 28.06 -0.49
N SER A 203 -13.66 26.96 0.16
CA SER A 203 -15.05 26.52 0.16
C SER A 203 -15.91 27.52 0.96
N PRO A 204 -17.14 27.80 0.51
CA PRO A 204 -18.02 28.72 1.22
C PRO A 204 -18.41 28.13 2.57
N MET A 205 -18.68 29.01 3.54
CA MET A 205 -19.21 28.58 4.82
C MET A 205 -20.57 27.88 4.65
N GLN A 206 -20.76 26.79 5.39
CA GLN A 206 -21.97 25.97 5.33
C GLN A 206 -22.99 26.43 6.40
N THR A 207 -24.13 25.74 6.49
CA THR A 207 -25.14 26.00 7.52
C THR A 207 -24.63 25.71 8.93
N PHE A 208 -23.69 24.76 9.07
CA PHE A 208 -23.03 24.47 10.32
C PHE A 208 -22.13 25.62 10.76
N ASN A 209 -22.30 26.05 12.02
CA ASN A 209 -21.43 27.04 12.66
C ASN A 209 -21.44 26.86 14.19
N LYS A 210 -20.41 27.38 14.84
CA LYS A 210 -20.30 27.40 16.32
C LYS A 210 -19.94 28.79 16.84
N TRP A 211 -20.42 29.83 16.18
CA TRP A 211 -20.25 31.21 16.67
C TRP A 211 -20.75 31.34 18.10
N ARG A 212 -19.98 32.04 18.92
CA ARG A 212 -20.40 32.36 20.28
C ARG A 212 -21.55 33.37 20.23
N SER A 213 -22.28 33.49 21.33
CA SER A 213 -23.35 34.47 21.40
C SER A 213 -22.80 35.87 21.20
N GLY A 214 -23.26 36.56 20.15
CA GLY A 214 -22.78 37.88 19.78
C GLY A 214 -21.81 37.89 18.58
N GLU A 215 -21.29 36.74 18.18
CA GLU A 215 -20.30 36.62 17.10
C GLU A 215 -20.93 36.13 15.78
N PRO A 216 -20.29 36.41 14.62
CA PRO A 216 -19.16 37.33 14.46
C PRO A 216 -19.60 38.79 14.60
N ASN A 217 -18.77 39.64 15.21
CA ASN A 217 -19.14 41.01 15.55
C ASN A 217 -18.32 42.10 14.84
N ASN A 218 -17.25 41.70 14.14
CA ASN A 218 -16.24 42.53 13.51
C ASN A 218 -15.80 43.70 14.41
N ALA A 219 -15.22 43.41 15.57
CA ALA A 219 -14.93 44.43 16.56
C ALA A 219 -13.98 45.47 15.97
N TYR A 220 -14.35 46.75 16.10
CA TYR A 220 -13.57 47.87 15.58
C TYR A 220 -13.32 47.86 14.06
N ASP A 221 -14.09 47.07 13.29
CA ASP A 221 -13.94 46.94 11.82
C ASP A 221 -12.55 46.42 11.40
N GLU A 222 -11.98 45.50 12.20
CA GLU A 222 -10.63 44.94 11.98
C GLU A 222 -10.52 43.41 12.21
N GLU A 223 -11.63 42.69 12.40
CA GLU A 223 -11.63 41.27 12.78
C GLU A 223 -12.00 40.32 11.63
N ASP A 224 -11.07 40.08 10.71
CA ASP A 224 -11.33 39.22 9.53
C ASP A 224 -10.96 37.73 9.69
N CYS A 225 -10.45 37.31 10.86
CA CYS A 225 -9.89 35.97 11.09
C CYS A 225 -10.57 35.27 12.26
N VAL A 226 -10.58 33.93 12.29
CA VAL A 226 -11.35 33.20 13.32
C VAL A 226 -10.47 32.40 14.27
N GLU A 227 -10.74 32.54 15.56
CA GLU A 227 -10.24 31.67 16.62
C GLU A 227 -11.31 30.68 17.12
N MET A 228 -10.87 29.52 17.58
CA MET A 228 -11.68 28.57 18.35
C MET A 228 -11.21 28.59 19.80
N VAL A 229 -12.13 28.80 20.74
CA VAL A 229 -11.86 28.69 22.17
C VAL A 229 -11.98 27.25 22.67
N ALA A 230 -11.46 26.95 23.87
CA ALA A 230 -11.45 25.61 24.46
C ALA A 230 -12.85 24.96 24.66
N SER A 231 -13.94 25.75 24.66
CA SER A 231 -15.31 25.24 24.68
C SER A 231 -15.82 24.80 23.30
N GLY A 232 -15.05 25.06 22.23
CA GLY A 232 -15.41 24.76 20.84
C GLY A 232 -16.21 25.85 20.14
N GLY A 233 -16.44 27.00 20.79
CA GLY A 233 -17.07 28.17 20.19
C GLY A 233 -16.09 28.99 19.35
N TRP A 234 -16.60 29.72 18.36
CA TRP A 234 -15.83 30.53 17.43
C TRP A 234 -15.98 32.02 17.73
N ASN A 235 -14.92 32.78 17.47
CA ASN A 235 -14.82 34.22 17.64
C ASN A 235 -14.01 34.77 16.46
N ASP A 236 -14.51 35.78 15.78
CA ASP A 236 -13.71 36.59 14.87
C ASP A 236 -12.73 37.46 15.67
N VAL A 237 -11.56 37.69 15.12
CA VAL A 237 -10.42 38.37 15.75
C VAL A 237 -9.54 39.02 14.71
N ALA A 238 -8.82 40.06 15.12
CA ALA A 238 -7.89 40.74 14.22
C ALA A 238 -6.77 39.81 13.75
N CYS A 239 -6.60 39.69 12.43
CA CYS A 239 -5.66 38.73 11.82
C CYS A 239 -4.18 38.93 12.20
N HIS A 240 -3.83 40.11 12.71
CA HIS A 240 -2.46 40.46 13.10
C HIS A 240 -2.08 39.98 14.51
N ILE A 241 -3.04 39.53 15.32
CA ILE A 241 -2.73 38.95 16.63
C ILE A 241 -2.01 37.61 16.45
N THR A 242 -1.20 37.23 17.44
CA THR A 242 -0.46 35.97 17.43
C THR A 242 -1.06 34.99 18.42
N MET A 243 -1.22 33.75 17.99
CA MET A 243 -1.62 32.63 18.86
C MET A 243 -1.17 31.30 18.25
N TYR A 244 -1.39 30.22 18.99
CA TYR A 244 -1.26 28.86 18.47
C TYR A 244 -2.36 28.54 17.47
N PHE A 245 -2.19 27.47 16.71
CA PHE A 245 -3.09 27.15 15.61
C PHE A 245 -3.16 25.64 15.37
N VAL A 246 -4.23 25.19 14.73
CA VAL A 246 -4.42 23.78 14.39
C VAL A 246 -4.35 23.62 12.88
N CYS A 247 -3.46 22.75 12.42
CA CYS A 247 -3.42 22.33 11.02
C CYS A 247 -4.29 21.08 10.82
N GLU A 248 -4.84 20.97 9.62
CA GLU A 248 -5.59 19.82 9.12
C GLU A 248 -4.93 19.28 7.84
N PHE A 249 -4.89 17.96 7.71
CA PHE A 249 -4.35 17.22 6.57
C PHE A 249 -5.33 16.15 6.13
N ASP A 250 -5.54 16.00 4.83
CA ASP A 250 -6.34 14.92 4.25
C ASP A 250 -5.52 13.65 4.09
N LYS A 251 -6.01 12.52 4.61
CA LYS A 251 -5.32 11.22 4.52
C LYS A 251 -5.20 10.68 3.10
N GLU A 252 -6.02 11.17 2.16
CA GLU A 252 -5.91 10.84 0.74
C GLU A 252 -4.74 11.55 0.05
N ASN A 253 -4.24 12.64 0.64
CA ASN A 253 -3.19 13.50 0.08
C ASN A 253 -1.87 13.46 0.87
N VAL A 254 -1.74 12.53 1.83
CA VAL A 254 -0.55 12.29 2.67
C VAL A 254 0.09 10.98 2.29
#